data_AF-G9YIF9-F1
#
_entry.id   AF-G9YIF9-F1
#
_cell.length_a   1.000
_cell.length_b   1.000
_cell.length_c   1.000
_cell.angle_alpha   90.00
_cell.angle_beta   90.00
_cell.angle_gamma   90.00
#
_symmetry.space_group_name_H-M   'P 1'
#
loop_
_entity.id
_entity.type
_entity.pdbx_description
1 polymer ?
#
loop_
_entity_poly.entity_id
_entity_poly.type
_entity_poly.pdbx_seq_one_letter_code
_entity_poly.pdbx_strand_id
1 'polypeptide(L)'
;MNRIYRVVWSKVKGCYVVVSELAGTAKKSGRVRASGNTLAAVLAVFLLTGISVSSVSAALDGVNTFVEPGNQNIKIGNGTDLRNNSTKNGAIAIGDHAQIDDYVMQEGSIAIGKNAFVENMWGTQDKIFRFGMHSTDPLRTDHLLPAGIAIGQNTYARSGVMIGDHKYYRRLGRYYGKFQYG
;
A
#
# COMPACT_ATOMS: atom_id res chain seq x y z
N MET A 1 20.45 23.96 -53.23
CA MET A 1 20.13 22.51 -53.22
C MET A 1 19.10 22.25 -52.13
N ASN A 2 17.88 21.86 -52.47
CA ASN A 2 16.80 21.60 -51.51
C ASN A 2 16.67 20.08 -51.28
N ARG A 3 16.65 19.63 -50.02
CA ARG A 3 16.46 18.21 -49.66
C ARG A 3 15.09 18.07 -49.00
N ILE A 4 14.25 17.20 -49.55
CA ILE A 4 12.95 16.84 -48.97
C ILE A 4 13.21 15.71 -47.97
N TYR A 5 12.71 15.86 -46.75
CA TYR A 5 12.86 14.85 -45.69
C TYR A 5 11.49 14.32 -45.29
N ARG A 6 11.44 13.02 -44.97
CA ARG A 6 10.21 12.39 -44.47
C ARG A 6 10.20 12.45 -42.94
N VAL A 7 9.13 13.00 -42.38
CA VAL A 7 8.96 13.20 -40.93
C VAL A 7 7.85 12.28 -40.43
N VAL A 8 8.11 11.55 -39.35
CA VAL A 8 7.16 10.58 -38.78
C VAL A 8 6.98 10.84 -37.29
N TRP A 9 5.76 10.69 -36.78
CA TRP A 9 5.46 10.81 -35.36
C TRP A 9 5.93 9.57 -34.59
N SER A 10 6.79 9.76 -33.58
CA SER A 10 7.23 8.69 -32.68
C SER A 10 6.33 8.63 -31.45
N LYS A 11 5.57 7.55 -31.29
CA LYS A 11 4.76 7.33 -30.07
C LYS A 11 5.60 7.14 -28.80
N VAL A 12 6.83 6.65 -28.94
CA VAL A 12 7.74 6.43 -27.80
C VAL A 12 8.36 7.75 -27.32
N LYS A 13 8.69 8.64 -28.26
CA LYS A 13 9.33 9.93 -27.93
C LYS A 13 8.36 11.10 -27.82
N GLY A 14 7.09 10.92 -28.20
CA GLY A 14 6.07 11.97 -28.18
C GLY A 14 6.41 13.16 -29.08
N CYS A 15 7.18 12.96 -30.15
CA CYS A 15 7.61 14.02 -31.05
C CYS A 15 7.80 13.54 -32.50
N TYR A 16 7.85 14.49 -33.43
CA TYR A 16 8.15 14.24 -34.84
C TYR A 16 9.64 14.03 -35.05
N VAL A 17 10.02 12.92 -35.66
CA VAL A 17 11.41 12.56 -35.95
C VAL A 17 11.62 12.53 -37.46
N VAL A 18 12.73 13.13 -37.90
CA VAL A 18 13.16 13.12 -39.30
C VAL A 18 13.89 11.81 -39.57
N VAL A 19 13.45 11.06 -40.58
CA VAL A 19 14.09 9.80 -40.98
C VAL A 19 14.82 10.04 -42.29
N SER A 20 16.09 9.63 -42.38
CA SER A 20 16.80 9.62 -43.66
C SER A 20 16.11 8.65 -44.61
N GLU A 21 15.72 9.14 -45.78
CA GLU A 21 15.31 8.27 -46.88
C GLU A 21 16.55 7.48 -47.30
N LEU A 22 16.53 6.15 -47.12
CA LEU A 22 17.59 5.29 -47.65
C LEU A 22 17.39 5.27 -49.17
N ALA A 23 18.03 6.21 -49.88
CA ALA A 23 18.04 6.27 -51.33
C ALA A 23 18.85 5.08 -51.88
N GLY A 24 18.22 3.90 -51.91
CA GLY A 24 18.73 2.72 -52.60
C GLY A 24 18.37 2.82 -54.08
N THR A 25 19.30 3.31 -54.91
CA THR A 25 19.23 3.10 -56.36
C THR A 25 19.51 1.63 -56.66
N ALA A 26 18.47 0.86 -57.01
CA ALA A 26 18.58 -0.33 -57.85
C ALA A 26 17.25 -0.62 -58.55
N LYS A 27 17.20 -0.36 -59.86
CA LYS A 27 16.09 -0.79 -60.73
C LYS A 27 16.13 -2.32 -60.88
N LYS A 28 15.04 -2.99 -60.51
CA LYS A 28 14.39 -4.04 -61.32
C LYS A 28 12.99 -4.28 -60.78
N SER A 29 11.97 -4.01 -61.60
CA SER A 29 10.61 -4.45 -61.33
C SER A 29 10.55 -5.97 -61.48
N GLY A 30 10.76 -6.67 -60.37
CA GLY A 30 10.44 -8.08 -60.24
C GLY A 30 9.21 -8.18 -59.34
N ARG A 31 8.05 -8.49 -59.92
CA ARG A 31 6.87 -8.89 -59.14
C ARG A 31 7.28 -10.13 -58.36
N VAL A 32 7.63 -9.99 -57.08
CA VAL A 32 7.89 -11.14 -56.21
C VAL A 32 6.55 -11.81 -55.99
N ARG A 33 6.22 -12.78 -56.84
CA ARG A 33 5.35 -13.87 -56.42
C ARG A 33 6.13 -14.56 -55.32
N ALA A 34 5.78 -14.29 -54.06
CA ALA A 34 6.15 -15.16 -52.98
C ALA A 34 5.55 -16.53 -53.33
N SER A 35 6.34 -17.41 -53.94
CA SER A 35 5.99 -18.81 -53.99
C SER A 35 5.96 -19.26 -52.53
N GLY A 36 4.92 -20.02 -52.13
CA GLY A 36 4.69 -20.44 -50.74
C GLY A 36 5.94 -21.05 -50.07
N ASN A 37 6.88 -21.56 -50.88
CA ASN A 37 8.17 -22.11 -50.46
C ASN A 37 9.08 -21.08 -49.75
N THR A 38 9.03 -19.79 -50.11
CA THR A 38 9.86 -18.76 -49.45
C THR A 38 9.34 -18.40 -48.05
N LEU A 39 8.03 -18.38 -47.87
CA LEU A 39 7.40 -18.16 -46.56
C LEU A 39 7.63 -19.36 -45.63
N ALA A 40 7.53 -20.57 -46.18
CA ALA A 40 7.81 -21.81 -45.45
C ALA A 40 9.29 -21.91 -45.02
N ALA A 41 10.23 -21.49 -45.87
CA ALA A 41 11.64 -21.45 -45.52
C ALA A 41 11.95 -20.46 -44.40
N VAL A 42 11.33 -19.27 -44.40
CA VAL A 42 11.49 -18.28 -43.33
C VAL A 42 10.89 -18.76 -42.02
N LEU A 43 9.71 -19.41 -42.04
CA LEU A 43 9.10 -20.05 -40.87
C LEU A 43 9.96 -21.19 -40.33
N ALA A 44 10.51 -22.05 -41.20
CA ALA A 44 11.40 -23.14 -40.80
C ALA A 44 12.69 -22.61 -40.16
N VAL A 45 13.29 -21.54 -40.70
CA VAL A 45 14.46 -20.90 -40.09
C VAL A 45 14.10 -20.27 -38.74
N PHE A 46 12.92 -19.67 -38.59
CA PHE A 46 12.47 -19.12 -37.30
C PHE A 46 12.26 -20.23 -36.25
N LEU A 47 11.77 -21.40 -36.66
CA LEU A 47 11.62 -22.59 -35.81
C LEU A 47 12.96 -23.26 -35.48
N LEU A 48 13.89 -23.36 -36.43
CA LEU A 48 15.20 -24.00 -36.23
C LEU A 48 16.22 -23.13 -35.48
N THR A 49 16.14 -21.80 -35.61
CA THR A 49 17.07 -20.88 -34.92
C THR A 49 16.73 -20.68 -33.44
N GLY A 50 15.64 -21.31 -32.95
CA GLY A 50 15.37 -21.40 -31.52
C GLY A 50 15.29 -20.04 -30.83
N ILE A 51 14.91 -18.98 -31.56
CA ILE A 51 14.62 -17.67 -30.97
C ILE A 51 13.30 -17.84 -30.23
N SER A 52 13.41 -18.44 -29.06
CA SER A 52 12.44 -18.43 -27.99
C SER A 52 12.28 -16.97 -27.62
N VAL A 53 11.34 -16.29 -28.28
CA VAL A 53 10.69 -15.12 -27.69
C VAL A 53 9.85 -15.64 -26.54
N SER A 54 10.52 -16.07 -25.48
CA SER A 54 9.91 -16.20 -24.18
C SER A 54 9.34 -14.82 -23.89
N SER A 55 8.02 -14.71 -23.91
CA SER A 55 7.37 -13.54 -23.35
C SER A 55 7.82 -13.48 -21.90
N VAL A 56 8.74 -12.58 -21.58
CA VAL A 56 9.04 -12.23 -20.21
C VAL A 56 7.77 -11.57 -19.69
N SER A 57 6.92 -12.36 -19.05
CA SER A 57 5.85 -11.83 -18.23
C SER A 57 6.51 -11.28 -16.98
N ALA A 58 6.75 -9.98 -16.94
CA ALA A 58 6.93 -9.31 -15.66
C ALA A 58 5.60 -9.47 -14.90
N ALA A 59 5.59 -10.29 -13.85
CA ALA A 59 4.50 -10.27 -12.90
C ALA A 59 4.43 -8.84 -12.36
N LEU A 60 3.22 -8.26 -12.31
CA LEU A 60 3.01 -7.02 -11.58
C LEU A 60 3.31 -7.36 -10.12
N ASP A 61 4.49 -7.01 -9.63
CA ASP A 61 4.83 -7.05 -8.20
C ASP A 61 4.08 -5.90 -7.52
N GLY A 62 2.74 -5.99 -7.57
CA GLY A 62 1.89 -5.18 -6.73
C GLY A 62 2.15 -5.65 -5.32
N VAL A 63 2.79 -4.82 -4.51
CA VAL A 63 2.90 -5.04 -3.06
C VAL A 63 1.47 -5.19 -2.52
N ASN A 64 1.00 -6.43 -2.39
CA ASN A 64 -0.37 -6.73 -1.98
C ASN A 64 -0.55 -6.58 -0.46
N THR A 65 0.56 -6.57 0.29
CA THR A 65 0.57 -6.52 1.75
C THR A 65 1.75 -5.67 2.23
N PHE A 66 1.47 -4.51 2.83
CA PHE A 66 2.44 -3.68 3.57
C PHE A 66 2.59 -4.12 5.04
N VAL A 67 1.92 -5.21 5.42
CA VAL A 67 1.84 -5.74 6.78
C VAL A 67 2.17 -7.23 6.74
N GLU A 68 2.78 -7.76 7.80
CA GLU A 68 3.18 -9.17 7.90
C GLU A 68 1.98 -10.11 7.70
N PRO A 69 2.12 -11.20 6.93
CA PRO A 69 1.06 -12.19 6.78
C PRO A 69 0.59 -12.73 8.15
N GLY A 70 -0.72 -12.65 8.41
CA GLY A 70 -1.30 -13.09 9.69
C GLY A 70 -1.30 -12.04 10.81
N ASN A 71 -0.69 -10.87 10.56
CA ASN A 71 -0.79 -9.69 11.41
C ASN A 71 -1.42 -8.54 10.61
N GLN A 72 -2.56 -8.07 11.08
CA GLN A 72 -3.32 -6.97 10.48
C GLN A 72 -2.97 -5.64 11.13
N ASN A 73 -2.11 -5.64 12.15
CA ASN A 73 -1.70 -4.44 12.87
C ASN A 73 -0.51 -3.75 12.21
N ILE A 74 -0.48 -2.43 12.25
CA ILE A 74 0.62 -1.60 11.76
C ILE A 74 1.38 -1.02 12.94
N LYS A 75 2.70 -1.25 12.99
CA LYS A 75 3.61 -0.65 13.97
C LYS A 75 4.76 0.03 13.25
N ILE A 76 4.90 1.34 13.40
CA ILE A 76 5.98 2.11 12.78
C ILE A 76 6.56 3.07 13.80
N GLY A 77 7.87 3.00 14.04
CA GLY A 77 8.57 3.86 14.99
C GLY A 77 9.11 3.10 16.20
N ASN A 78 10.05 3.75 16.89
CA ASN A 78 10.70 3.18 18.06
C ASN A 78 9.76 3.15 19.27
N GLY A 79 9.87 2.14 20.12
CA GLY A 79 9.07 2.04 21.36
C GLY A 79 7.56 1.93 21.16
N THR A 80 7.09 1.55 19.95
CA THR A 80 5.67 1.34 19.70
C THR A 80 5.16 0.08 20.40
N ASP A 81 4.00 0.17 21.05
CA ASP A 81 3.42 -0.93 21.82
C ASP A 81 1.93 -1.11 21.57
N LEU A 82 1.50 -2.37 21.44
CA LEU A 82 0.11 -2.77 21.27
C LEU A 82 -0.22 -3.75 22.39
N ARG A 83 -0.90 -3.29 23.43
CA ARG A 83 -1.25 -4.08 24.61
C ARG A 83 -2.66 -4.61 24.52
N ASN A 84 -2.85 -5.80 25.07
CA ASN A 84 -4.15 -6.50 25.07
C ASN A 84 -4.78 -6.55 23.68
N ASN A 85 -3.94 -6.72 22.67
CA ASN A 85 -4.28 -6.63 21.26
C ASN A 85 -3.98 -7.97 20.58
N SER A 86 -4.85 -8.40 19.66
CA SER A 86 -4.63 -9.59 18.82
C SER A 86 -4.12 -9.19 17.45
N THR A 87 -3.42 -10.11 16.77
CA THR A 87 -2.91 -9.88 15.41
C THR A 87 -4.01 -9.62 14.39
N LYS A 88 -5.29 -9.78 14.75
CA LYS A 88 -6.44 -9.52 13.89
C LYS A 88 -7.17 -8.21 14.17
N ASN A 89 -6.73 -7.44 15.17
CA ASN A 89 -7.45 -6.24 15.60
C ASN A 89 -7.40 -5.10 14.58
N GLY A 90 -6.42 -5.10 13.67
CA GLY A 90 -6.26 -4.01 12.70
C GLY A 90 -5.80 -2.70 13.36
N ALA A 91 -5.06 -2.78 14.46
CA ALA A 91 -4.59 -1.61 15.19
C ALA A 91 -3.45 -0.90 14.46
N ILE A 92 -3.39 0.43 14.56
CA ILE A 92 -2.40 1.27 13.88
C ILE A 92 -1.66 2.12 14.90
N ALA A 93 -0.39 1.79 15.18
CA ALA A 93 0.50 2.58 16.01
C ALA A 93 1.68 3.13 15.19
N ILE A 94 1.71 4.45 14.98
CA ILE A 94 2.74 5.12 14.16
C ILE A 94 3.32 6.29 14.93
N GLY A 95 4.63 6.28 15.18
CA GLY A 95 5.36 7.33 15.88
C GLY A 95 6.23 6.79 17.00
N ASP A 96 7.25 7.54 17.39
CA ASP A 96 8.10 7.23 18.54
C ASP A 96 7.25 7.16 19.82
N HIS A 97 7.28 6.00 20.50
CA HIS A 97 6.49 5.69 21.70
C HIS A 97 4.96 5.78 21.52
N ALA A 98 4.43 5.61 20.30
CA ALA A 98 2.99 5.48 20.08
C ALA A 98 2.46 4.17 20.68
N GLN A 99 1.35 4.24 21.43
CA GLN A 99 0.83 3.12 22.21
C GLN A 99 -0.68 2.94 21.99
N ILE A 100 -1.11 1.67 22.00
CA ILE A 100 -2.52 1.28 22.05
C ILE A 100 -2.66 0.25 23.17
N ASP A 101 -3.72 0.38 23.96
CA ASP A 101 -4.11 -0.61 24.97
C ASP A 101 -5.60 -0.95 24.84
N ASP A 102 -5.87 -2.15 24.35
CA ASP A 102 -7.22 -2.63 24.06
C ASP A 102 -7.74 -3.50 25.22
N TYR A 103 -8.44 -2.92 26.20
CA TYR A 103 -8.84 -3.61 27.44
C TYR A 103 -9.38 -5.05 27.25
N VAL A 104 -10.18 -5.29 26.21
CA VAL A 104 -10.68 -6.62 25.82
C VAL A 104 -10.41 -6.95 24.35
N MET A 105 -9.26 -6.54 23.80
CA MET A 105 -8.93 -6.76 22.38
C MET A 105 -9.91 -6.09 21.41
N GLN A 106 -10.37 -4.88 21.73
CA GLN A 106 -11.11 -4.04 20.78
C GLN A 106 -10.39 -3.90 19.43
N GLU A 107 -11.16 -3.92 18.34
CA GLU A 107 -10.65 -3.83 16.98
C GLU A 107 -10.62 -2.36 16.51
N GLY A 108 -9.60 -2.00 15.72
CA GLY A 108 -9.57 -0.73 14.97
C GLY A 108 -8.99 0.49 15.70
N SER A 109 -8.23 0.29 16.78
CA SER A 109 -7.56 1.39 17.49
C SER A 109 -6.49 2.09 16.65
N ILE A 110 -6.40 3.42 16.72
CA ILE A 110 -5.44 4.21 15.93
C ILE A 110 -4.70 5.21 16.83
N ALA A 111 -3.39 5.06 16.96
CA ALA A 111 -2.48 5.99 17.64
C ALA A 111 -1.40 6.49 16.66
N ILE A 112 -1.46 7.76 16.28
CA ILE A 112 -0.52 8.35 15.31
C ILE A 112 0.11 9.61 15.90
N GLY A 113 1.43 9.66 15.98
CA GLY A 113 2.22 10.75 16.52
C GLY A 113 3.17 10.31 17.62
N LYS A 114 4.21 11.11 17.90
CA LYS A 114 5.14 10.83 19.01
C LYS A 114 4.39 10.87 20.34
N ASN A 115 4.53 9.85 21.16
CA ASN A 115 3.81 9.66 22.43
C ASN A 115 2.27 9.67 22.30
N ALA A 116 1.70 9.35 21.13
CA ALA A 116 0.26 9.19 20.99
C ALA A 116 -0.21 7.95 21.77
N PHE A 117 -1.33 8.04 22.49
CA PHE A 117 -1.84 6.92 23.27
C PHE A 117 -3.36 6.74 23.14
N VAL A 118 -3.78 5.53 22.75
CA VAL A 118 -5.18 5.09 22.85
C VAL A 118 -5.32 4.12 24.00
N GLU A 119 -6.20 4.43 24.95
CA GLU A 119 -6.62 3.53 26.03
C GLU A 119 -8.09 3.18 25.82
N ASN A 120 -8.39 1.95 25.41
CA ASN A 120 -9.76 1.50 25.36
C ASN A 120 -10.20 0.94 26.70
N MET A 121 -11.50 0.97 26.96
CA MET A 121 -12.11 0.57 28.21
C MET A 121 -13.22 -0.44 28.01
N TRP A 122 -13.56 -1.15 29.07
CA TRP A 122 -14.75 -1.99 29.14
C TRP A 122 -15.66 -1.53 30.29
N GLY A 123 -16.31 -0.38 30.09
CA GLY A 123 -17.22 0.21 31.06
C GLY A 123 -18.67 0.28 30.58
N THR A 124 -19.54 0.78 31.45
CA THR A 124 -20.94 1.06 31.11
C THR A 124 -21.05 2.06 29.95
N GLN A 125 -20.19 3.07 29.92
CA GLN A 125 -20.15 4.05 28.84
C GLN A 125 -19.80 3.39 27.50
N ASP A 126 -18.74 2.58 27.44
CA ASP A 126 -18.35 1.84 26.24
C ASP A 126 -19.47 0.89 25.79
N LYS A 127 -20.20 0.30 26.75
CA LYS A 127 -21.35 -0.55 26.46
C LYS A 127 -22.54 0.20 25.87
N ILE A 128 -22.73 1.47 26.22
CA ILE A 128 -23.76 2.34 25.62
C ILE A 128 -23.37 2.74 24.20
N PHE A 129 -22.08 3.03 23.98
CA PHE A 129 -21.55 3.43 22.66
C PHE A 129 -21.49 2.32 21.61
N ARG A 130 -21.89 1.10 21.96
CA ARG A 130 -22.15 0.03 21.00
C ARG A 130 -23.43 0.28 20.17
N PHE A 131 -24.26 1.23 20.57
CA PHE A 131 -25.53 1.57 19.91
C PHE A 131 -26.44 0.36 19.61
N GLY A 132 -26.50 -0.61 20.53
CA GLY A 132 -27.32 -1.81 20.38
C GLY A 132 -26.74 -2.89 19.46
N MET A 133 -25.49 -2.78 19.02
CA MET A 133 -24.81 -3.86 18.29
C MET A 133 -24.73 -5.13 19.15
N HIS A 134 -25.09 -6.26 18.53
CA HIS A 134 -25.10 -7.59 19.16
C HIS A 134 -24.11 -8.51 18.46
N SER A 135 -23.46 -9.40 19.21
CA SER A 135 -22.53 -10.36 18.62
C SER A 135 -23.28 -11.52 17.98
N THR A 136 -22.78 -12.01 16.85
CA THR A 136 -23.19 -13.31 16.30
C THR A 136 -22.60 -14.48 17.09
N ASP A 137 -21.53 -14.23 17.85
CA ASP A 137 -20.93 -15.15 18.81
C ASP A 137 -21.06 -14.57 20.24
N PRO A 138 -21.95 -15.11 21.09
CA PRO A 138 -22.16 -14.62 22.46
C PRO A 138 -20.89 -14.61 23.31
N LEU A 139 -19.89 -15.41 22.95
CA LEU A 139 -18.62 -15.50 23.67
C LEU A 139 -17.63 -14.40 23.25
N ARG A 140 -17.86 -13.74 22.11
CA ARG A 140 -16.95 -12.74 21.54
C ARG A 140 -17.64 -11.38 21.48
N THR A 141 -17.33 -10.49 22.43
CA THR A 141 -17.99 -9.16 22.53
C THR A 141 -17.02 -7.98 22.47
N ASP A 142 -15.75 -8.28 22.21
CA ASP A 142 -14.59 -7.39 22.05
C ASP A 142 -14.76 -6.38 20.89
N HIS A 143 -15.02 -6.86 19.68
CA HIS A 143 -15.09 -6.10 18.42
C HIS A 143 -16.29 -5.13 18.35
N LEU A 144 -17.21 -5.25 19.30
CA LEU A 144 -18.43 -4.44 19.36
C LEU A 144 -18.26 -3.20 20.25
N LEU A 145 -17.20 -3.15 21.05
CA LEU A 145 -16.89 -1.98 21.87
C LEU A 145 -16.18 -0.94 21.01
N PRO A 146 -16.42 0.36 21.27
CA PRO A 146 -15.72 1.41 20.54
C PRO A 146 -14.22 1.31 20.78
N ALA A 147 -13.45 1.50 19.70
CA ALA A 147 -12.02 1.72 19.75
C ALA A 147 -11.70 3.22 19.64
N GLY A 148 -10.59 3.62 20.24
CA GLY A 148 -10.14 5.01 20.25
C GLY A 148 -9.24 5.38 19.06
N ILE A 149 -9.24 6.67 18.76
CA ILE A 149 -8.41 7.31 17.74
C ILE A 149 -7.70 8.49 18.39
N ALA A 150 -6.37 8.47 18.42
CA ALA A 150 -5.54 9.53 18.95
C ALA A 150 -4.52 9.94 17.86
N ILE A 151 -4.63 11.14 17.31
CA ILE A 151 -3.77 11.65 16.23
C ILE A 151 -3.10 12.97 16.64
N GLY A 152 -1.77 13.04 16.61
CA GLY A 152 -0.96 14.19 17.02
C GLY A 152 0.08 13.84 18.09
N GLN A 153 0.98 14.78 18.38
CA GLN A 153 2.03 14.58 19.38
C GLN A 153 1.48 14.68 20.81
N ASN A 154 1.87 13.74 21.66
CA ASN A 154 1.40 13.59 23.05
C ASN A 154 -0.13 13.59 23.15
N THR A 155 -0.84 13.10 22.15
CA THR A 155 -2.30 13.02 22.17
C THR A 155 -2.76 11.79 22.98
N TYR A 156 -3.93 11.87 23.62
CA TYR A 156 -4.50 10.75 24.37
C TYR A 156 -6.00 10.62 24.13
N ALA A 157 -6.45 9.44 23.71
CA ALA A 157 -7.87 9.14 23.57
C ALA A 157 -8.27 7.95 24.45
N ARG A 158 -9.42 8.08 25.14
CA ARG A 158 -10.05 6.98 25.86
C ARG A 158 -11.31 6.52 25.14
N SER A 159 -11.30 5.33 24.53
CA SER A 159 -12.43 4.75 23.77
C SER A 159 -13.18 5.77 22.90
N GLY A 160 -12.47 6.72 22.33
CA GLY A 160 -13.02 7.93 21.74
C GLY A 160 -11.99 8.61 20.83
N VAL A 161 -12.23 9.85 20.44
CA VAL A 161 -11.39 10.53 19.43
C VAL A 161 -10.70 11.76 20.01
N MET A 162 -9.38 11.88 19.81
CA MET A 162 -8.61 13.09 20.07
C MET A 162 -7.68 13.38 18.89
N ILE A 163 -7.69 14.62 18.39
CA ILE A 163 -6.87 15.06 17.26
C ILE A 163 -6.19 16.37 17.62
N GLY A 164 -4.89 16.46 17.34
CA GLY A 164 -4.03 17.60 17.59
C GLY A 164 -2.84 17.27 18.47
N ASP A 165 -1.90 18.20 18.53
CA ASP A 165 -0.78 18.13 19.46
C ASP A 165 -1.23 18.63 20.83
N HIS A 166 -0.91 17.87 21.88
CA HIS A 166 -1.28 18.23 23.23
C HIS A 166 -0.06 18.42 24.12
N LYS A 167 -0.25 19.22 25.17
CA LYS A 167 0.74 19.55 26.17
C LYS A 167 0.17 19.21 27.53
N TYR A 168 0.60 18.09 28.10
CA TYR A 168 0.11 17.64 29.40
C TYR A 168 1.09 17.99 30.50
N TYR A 169 0.65 18.84 31.43
CA TYR A 169 1.44 19.26 32.60
C TYR A 169 1.54 18.16 33.66
N ARG A 170 0.75 17.08 33.52
CA ARG A 170 0.65 15.94 34.44
C ARG A 170 0.34 14.66 33.65
N ARG A 171 0.46 13.52 34.32
CA ARG A 171 0.19 12.21 33.72
C ARG A 171 -1.30 12.02 33.41
N LEU A 172 -1.62 11.57 32.19
CA LEU A 172 -2.97 11.18 31.78
C LEU A 172 -3.11 9.65 31.71
N GLY A 173 -4.27 9.12 32.12
CA GLY A 173 -4.62 7.70 32.02
C GLY A 173 -3.98 6.80 33.10
N ARG A 174 -4.25 5.48 33.03
CA ARG A 174 -3.73 4.50 34.01
C ARG A 174 -2.29 4.08 33.73
N TYR A 175 -1.83 4.15 32.48
CA TYR A 175 -0.51 3.65 32.11
C TYR A 175 0.64 4.63 32.39
N TYR A 176 1.78 4.05 32.79
CA TYR A 176 3.03 4.70 33.17
C TYR A 176 3.81 5.21 31.94
N GLY A 177 3.10 5.79 30.97
CA GLY A 177 3.73 6.63 29.95
C GLY A 177 4.04 7.97 30.60
N LYS A 178 5.29 8.16 31.00
CA LYS A 178 5.82 9.49 31.29
C LYS A 178 5.62 10.33 30.03
N PHE A 179 4.57 11.14 29.99
CA PHE A 179 4.54 12.37 29.20
C PHE A 179 5.57 13.32 29.82
N GLN A 180 6.85 12.93 29.81
CA GLN A 180 7.94 13.70 30.37
C GLN A 180 8.32 14.76 29.37
N TYR A 181 8.10 16.02 29.75
CA TYR A 181 8.93 17.12 29.28
C TYR A 181 10.37 16.87 29.75
N GLY A 182 11.30 17.00 28.80
CA GLY A 182 12.74 16.81 28.96
C GLY A 182 13.35 16.53 27.60
#